data_AF-A0A3C1QYG3-F1
#
_entry.id   AF-A0A3C1QYG3-F1
#
_cell.length_a   1.000
_cell.length_b   1.000
_cell.length_c   1.000
_cell.angle_alpha   90.00
_cell.angle_beta   90.00
_cell.angle_gamma   90.00
#
_symmetry.space_group_name_H-M   'P 1'
#
loop_
_entity.id
_entity.type
_entity.pdbx_description
1 polymer ?
#
loop_
_entity_poly.entity_id
_entity_poly.type
_entity_poly.pdbx_seq_one_letter_code
_entity_poly.pdbx_strand_id
1 'polypeptide(L)'
;WKEIHDLVIDGMSLSDAMARSPETFPRVYVAMVEAGETGGFLDVVLAQIADFQAREKDLQGKVISALMYPAILLVLAIGVLIFLLVFFIPRFQLVFQGFNAELPLITQV
;
A
#
# COMPACT_ATOMS: atom_id res chain seq x y z
N TRP A 1 -18.10 12.33 8.50
CA TRP A 1 -19.11 11.71 9.40
C TRP A 1 -19.97 12.76 10.11
N LYS A 2 -19.40 13.66 10.92
CA LYS A 2 -20.19 14.74 11.57
C LYS A 2 -20.96 15.61 10.56
N GLU A 3 -20.29 16.04 9.49
CA GLU A 3 -20.90 16.83 8.41
C GLU A 3 -22.07 16.11 7.73
N ILE A 4 -21.93 14.81 7.42
CA ILE A 4 -22.99 14.01 6.78
C ILE A 4 -24.19 13.85 7.71
N HIS A 5 -23.91 13.56 8.99
CA HIS A 5 -24.95 13.45 10.01
C HIS A 5 -25.74 14.75 10.15
N ASP A 6 -25.05 15.89 10.24
CA ASP A 6 -25.68 17.20 10.39
C ASP A 6 -26.56 17.53 9.17
N LEU A 7 -26.08 17.23 7.95
CA LEU A 7 -26.87 17.40 6.71
C LEU A 7 -28.15 16.56 6.69
N VAL A 8 -28.09 15.31 7.15
CA VAL A 8 -29.26 14.43 7.21
C VAL A 8 -30.27 14.93 8.26
N ILE A 9 -29.80 15.42 9.41
CA ILE A 9 -30.66 16.06 10.41
C ILE A 9 -31.33 17.32 9.85
N ASP A 10 -30.62 18.08 9.03
CA ASP A 10 -31.15 19.27 8.35
C ASP A 10 -32.17 18.93 7.24
N GLY A 11 -32.49 17.64 7.05
CA GLY A 11 -33.54 17.16 6.15
C GLY A 11 -33.05 16.74 4.76
N MET A 12 -31.73 16.69 4.55
CA MET A 12 -31.15 16.14 3.32
C MET A 12 -31.31 14.62 3.28
N SER A 13 -31.52 14.05 2.09
CA SER A 13 -31.45 12.60 1.91
C SER A 13 -30.03 12.09 2.22
N LEU A 14 -29.91 10.84 2.65
CA LEU A 14 -28.61 10.21 2.90
C LEU A 14 -27.79 10.13 1.61
N SER A 15 -28.42 9.82 0.48
CA SER A 15 -27.77 9.80 -0.84
C SER A 15 -27.19 11.17 -1.22
N ASP A 16 -27.94 12.26 -1.05
CA ASP A 16 -27.45 13.63 -1.31
C ASP A 16 -26.32 14.03 -0.36
N ALA A 17 -26.42 13.67 0.92
CA ALA A 17 -25.38 13.94 1.90
C ALA A 17 -24.09 13.17 1.59
N MET A 18 -24.20 11.92 1.15
CA MET A 18 -23.05 11.10 0.71
C MET A 18 -22.44 11.62 -0.60
N ALA A 19 -23.25 12.15 -1.52
CA ALA A 19 -22.78 12.68 -2.81
C ALA A 19 -21.80 13.86 -2.67
N ARG A 20 -21.84 14.58 -1.54
CA ARG A 20 -20.91 15.68 -1.24
C ARG A 20 -19.49 15.22 -0.95
N SER A 21 -19.26 13.94 -0.67
CA SER A 21 -17.95 13.36 -0.35
C SER A 21 -17.56 12.23 -1.34
N PRO A 22 -17.33 12.54 -2.63
CA PRO A 22 -17.10 11.53 -3.67
C PRO A 22 -15.81 10.71 -3.46
N GLU A 23 -14.81 11.26 -2.75
CA GLU A 23 -13.57 10.55 -2.38
C GLU A 23 -13.83 9.39 -1.42
N THR A 24 -14.86 9.50 -0.58
CA THR A 24 -15.23 8.48 0.43
C THR A 24 -16.40 7.62 -0.05
N PHE A 25 -17.32 8.19 -0.82
CA PHE A 25 -18.51 7.52 -1.33
C PHE A 25 -18.50 7.52 -2.86
N PRO A 26 -18.03 6.40 -3.46
CA PRO A 26 -18.15 6.19 -4.89
C PRO A 26 -19.57 6.41 -5.39
N ARG A 27 -19.69 6.96 -6.60
CA ARG A 27 -20.98 7.30 -7.23
C ARG A 27 -21.96 6.12 -7.30
N VAL A 28 -21.44 4.89 -7.39
CA VAL A 28 -22.23 3.66 -7.38
C VAL A 28 -22.92 3.44 -6.03
N TYR A 29 -22.23 3.71 -4.91
CA TYR A 29 -22.82 3.56 -3.57
C TYR A 29 -23.88 4.61 -3.32
N VAL A 30 -23.65 5.85 -3.76
CA VAL A 30 -24.64 6.93 -3.69
C VAL A 30 -25.93 6.55 -4.43
N ALA A 31 -25.80 6.06 -5.67
CA ALA A 31 -26.96 5.64 -6.48
C ALA A 31 -27.71 4.43 -5.87
N MET A 32 -26.98 3.50 -5.25
CA MET A 32 -27.61 2.39 -4.53
C MET A 32 -28.39 2.88 -3.32
N VAL A 33 -27.81 3.80 -2.55
CA VAL A 33 -28.47 4.41 -1.38
C VAL A 33 -29.71 5.19 -1.80
N GLU A 34 -29.65 5.96 -2.88
CA GLU A 34 -30.80 6.69 -3.45
C GLU A 34 -31.95 5.74 -3.82
N ALA A 35 -31.63 4.60 -4.45
CA ALA A 35 -32.60 3.56 -4.78
C ALA A 35 -33.18 2.89 -3.52
N GLY A 36 -32.36 2.66 -2.50
CA GLY A 36 -32.78 2.10 -1.20
C GLY A 36 -33.65 3.06 -0.38
N GLU A 37 -33.36 4.36 -0.41
CA GLU A 37 -34.16 5.41 0.22
C GLU A 37 -35.52 5.55 -0.45
N THR A 38 -35.55 5.61 -1.78
CA THR A 38 -36.80 5.72 -2.55
C THR A 38 -37.66 4.46 -2.43
N GLY A 39 -37.02 3.29 -2.39
CA GLY A 39 -37.68 2.00 -2.32
C GLY A 39 -38.02 1.50 -0.91
N GLY A 40 -37.53 2.18 0.15
CA GLY A 40 -37.79 1.81 1.53
C GLY A 40 -37.05 0.57 2.03
N PHE A 41 -35.93 0.18 1.39
CA PHE A 41 -35.09 -0.97 1.75
C PHE A 41 -33.62 -0.56 1.97
N LEU A 42 -33.44 0.62 2.57
CA LEU A 42 -32.11 1.20 2.83
C LEU A 42 -31.23 0.29 3.69
N ASP A 43 -31.81 -0.43 4.65
CA ASP A 43 -31.14 -1.42 5.48
C ASP A 43 -30.46 -2.52 4.65
N VAL A 44 -31.16 -3.03 3.64
CA VAL A 44 -30.64 -4.08 2.74
C VAL A 44 -29.50 -3.53 1.88
N VAL A 45 -29.65 -2.32 1.34
CA VAL A 45 -28.61 -1.67 0.54
C VAL A 45 -27.35 -1.41 1.37
N LEU A 46 -27.50 -0.87 2.58
CA LEU A 46 -26.36 -0.58 3.45
C LEU A 46 -25.64 -1.87 3.87
N ALA A 47 -26.38 -2.95 4.14
CA ALA A 47 -25.80 -4.27 4.40
C ALA A 47 -24.99 -4.79 3.20
N GLN A 48 -25.52 -4.63 1.98
CA GLN A 48 -24.82 -5.04 0.77
C GLN A 48 -23.53 -4.24 0.53
N ILE A 49 -23.55 -2.92 0.77
CA ILE A 49 -22.35 -2.07 0.68
C ILE A 49 -21.32 -2.49 1.72
N ALA A 50 -21.76 -2.77 2.96
CA ALA A 50 -20.88 -3.23 4.03
C ALA A 50 -20.20 -4.55 3.69
N ASP A 51 -20.96 -5.53 3.18
CA ASP A 51 -20.43 -6.82 2.73
C ASP A 51 -19.42 -6.68 1.61
N PHE A 52 -19.69 -5.81 0.64
CA PHE A 52 -18.76 -5.53 -0.46
C PHE A 52 -17.44 -4.94 0.07
N GLN A 53 -17.51 -3.92 0.93
CA GLN A 53 -16.31 -3.32 1.52
C GLN A 53 -15.54 -4.29 2.41
N ALA A 54 -16.23 -5.15 3.16
CA ALA A 54 -15.59 -6.18 3.98
C ALA A 54 -14.80 -7.16 3.12
N ARG A 55 -15.38 -7.62 2.00
CA ARG A 55 -14.71 -8.50 1.04
C ARG A 55 -13.52 -7.82 0.38
N GLU A 56 -13.66 -6.56 -0.02
CA GLU A 56 -12.57 -5.80 -0.62
C GLU A 56 -11.40 -5.64 0.35
N LYS A 57 -11.67 -5.29 1.62
CA LYS A 57 -10.63 -5.20 2.65
C LYS A 57 -9.96 -6.55 2.95
N ASP A 58 -10.72 -7.64 3.00
CA ASP A 58 -10.17 -8.99 3.17
C ASP A 58 -9.24 -9.35 2.00
N LEU A 59 -9.64 -9.07 0.76
CA LEU A 59 -8.82 -9.29 -0.43
C LEU A 59 -7.54 -8.43 -0.41
N GLN A 60 -7.66 -7.14 -0.12
CA GLN A 60 -6.50 -6.25 0.01
C GLN A 60 -5.56 -6.73 1.13
N GLY A 61 -6.11 -7.14 2.27
CA GLY A 61 -5.35 -7.69 3.39
C GLY A 61 -4.58 -8.96 2.99
N LYS A 62 -5.22 -9.87 2.25
CA LYS A 62 -4.57 -11.07 1.71
C LYS A 62 -3.43 -10.73 0.75
N VAL A 63 -3.64 -9.77 -0.15
CA VAL A 63 -2.61 -9.31 -1.10
C VAL A 63 -1.42 -8.71 -0.35
N ILE A 64 -1.67 -7.80 0.59
CA ILE A 64 -0.63 -7.17 1.42
C ILE A 64 0.15 -8.23 2.20
N SER A 65 -0.56 -9.16 2.84
CA SER A 65 0.06 -10.25 3.60
C SER A 65 0.92 -11.15 2.72
N ALA A 66 0.47 -11.47 1.50
CA ALA A 66 1.23 -12.29 0.56
C ALA A 66 2.50 -11.58 0.06
N LEU A 67 2.46 -10.25 -0.11
CA LEU A 67 3.59 -9.44 -0.55
C LEU A 67 4.59 -9.11 0.57
N MET A 68 4.20 -9.29 1.84
CA MET A 68 5.04 -8.95 2.99
C MET A 68 6.34 -9.74 3.02
N TYR A 69 6.30 -11.06 2.76
CA TYR A 69 7.50 -11.90 2.74
C TYR A 69 8.47 -11.51 1.61
N PRO A 70 8.04 -11.39 0.33
CA PRO A 70 8.88 -10.86 -0.75
C PRO A 70 9.49 -9.49 -0.44
N ALA A 71 8.71 -8.56 0.15
CA ALA A 71 9.18 -7.23 0.47
C ALA A 71 10.32 -7.26 1.50
N ILE A 72 10.19 -8.05 2.57
CA ILE A 72 11.23 -8.21 3.59
C ILE A 72 12.52 -8.77 2.97
N LEU A 73 12.42 -9.83 2.17
CA LEU A 73 13.59 -10.42 1.51
C LEU A 73 14.28 -9.44 0.57
N LEU A 74 13.51 -8.67 -0.20
CA LEU A 74 14.05 -7.67 -1.12
C LEU A 74 14.78 -6.55 -0.37
N VAL A 75 14.21 -6.06 0.73
CA VAL A 75 14.84 -5.06 1.60
C VAL A 75 16.14 -5.61 2.20
N LEU A 76 16.15 -6.85 2.68
CA LEU A 76 17.37 -7.49 3.21
C LEU A 76 18.44 -7.66 2.12
N ALA A 77 18.06 -8.13 0.94
CA ALA A 77 18.99 -8.34 -0.17
C ALA A 77 19.63 -7.02 -0.63
N ILE A 78 18.84 -5.96 -0.78
CA ILE A 78 19.34 -4.62 -1.11
C ILE A 78 20.23 -4.09 0.02
N GLY A 79 19.84 -4.29 1.28
CA GLY A 79 20.63 -3.90 2.44
C GLY A 79 22.01 -4.57 2.47
N VAL A 80 22.07 -5.88 2.22
CA VAL A 80 23.33 -6.63 2.13
C VAL A 80 24.18 -6.13 0.95
N LEU A 81 23.57 -5.90 -0.21
CA LEU A 81 24.29 -5.38 -1.38
C LEU A 81 24.92 -4.01 -1.08
N ILE A 82 24.16 -3.07 -0.51
CA ILE A 82 24.65 -1.74 -0.12
C ILE A 82 25.79 -1.88 0.90
N PHE A 83 25.62 -2.75 1.90
CA PHE A 83 26.65 -3.01 2.90
C PHE A 83 27.96 -3.51 2.27
N LEU A 84 27.89 -4.44 1.31
CA LEU A 84 29.07 -4.92 0.60
C LEU A 84 29.75 -3.81 -0.19
N LEU A 85 28.99 -3.01 -0.94
CA LEU A 85 29.54 -1.93 -1.75
C LEU A 85 30.19 -0.82 -0.91
N VAL A 86 29.57 -0.44 0.21
CA VAL A 86 30.01 0.71 1.02
C VAL A 86 31.08 0.33 2.06
N PHE A 87 30.99 -0.83 2.69
CA PHE A 87 31.91 -1.20 3.79
C PHE A 87 32.91 -2.29 3.40
N PHE A 88 32.51 -3.26 2.59
CA PHE A 88 33.36 -4.41 2.29
C PHE A 88 34.36 -4.10 1.17
N ILE A 89 33.90 -3.55 0.04
CA ILE A 89 34.75 -3.24 -1.12
C ILE A 89 35.92 -2.30 -0.75
N PRO A 90 35.72 -1.18 -0.03
CA PRO A 90 36.84 -0.28 0.29
C PRO A 90 37.89 -0.93 1.17
N ARG A 91 37.49 -1.79 2.12
CA ARG A 91 38.44 -2.57 2.93
C ARG A 91 39.27 -3.51 2.06
N PHE A 92 38.65 -4.14 1.07
CA PHE A 92 39.34 -5.03 0.14
C PHE A 92 40.35 -4.28 -0.73
N GLN A 93 40.00 -3.07 -1.18
CA GLN A 93 40.93 -2.19 -1.90
C GLN A 93 42.15 -1.81 -1.06
N LEU A 94 41.96 -1.49 0.23
CA LEU A 94 43.07 -1.18 1.14
C LEU A 94 44.03 -2.37 1.33
N VAL A 95 43.51 -3.59 1.40
CA VAL A 95 44.34 -4.80 1.46
C VAL A 95 45.16 -4.96 0.18
N PHE A 96 44.55 -4.75 -1.00
CA PHE A 96 45.27 -4.84 -2.28
C PHE A 96 46.28 -3.71 -2.50
N GLN A 97 46.03 -2.50 -2.00
CA GLN A 97 47.03 -1.42 -2.02
C GLN A 97 48.25 -1.77 -1.16
N GLY A 98 48.07 -2.54 -0.09
CA GLY A 98 49.18 -3.13 0.68
C GLY A 98 49.92 -4.24 -0.08
N PHE A 99 49.30 -4.84 -1.09
CA PHE A 99 49.90 -5.79 -2.04
C PHE A 99 50.55 -5.09 -3.24
N ASN A 100 51.27 -3.99 -3.00
CA ASN A 100 52.26 -3.47 -3.95
C ASN A 100 53.53 -4.36 -3.96
N ALA A 101 53.35 -5.69 -3.94
CA ALA A 101 54.41 -6.63 -4.23
C ALA A 101 54.64 -6.54 -5.74
N GLU A 102 55.70 -5.81 -6.11
CA GLU A 102 56.28 -5.88 -7.45
C GLU A 102 56.36 -7.37 -7.86
N LEU A 103 55.78 -7.70 -9.01
CA LEU A 103 55.97 -9.03 -9.58
C LEU A 103 57.48 -9.30 -9.65
N PRO A 104 57.99 -10.42 -9.09
CA PRO A 104 59.42 -10.70 -9.12
C PRO A 104 59.93 -10.66 -10.57
N LEU A 105 61.13 -10.12 -10.77
CA LEU A 105 61.78 -9.91 -12.09
C LEU A 105 61.83 -11.16 -13.01
N ILE A 106 61.47 -12.34 -12.51
CA ILE A 106 61.50 -13.63 -13.22
C ILE A 106 60.33 -13.77 -14.21
N THR A 107 59.26 -12.97 -14.12
CA THR A 107 58.11 -13.03 -15.06
C THR A 107 58.02 -11.86 -16.05
N GLN A 108 59.01 -10.95 -16.11
CA GLN A 108 59.14 -9.99 -17.21
C GLN A 108 60.00 -10.61 -18.32
N VAL A 109 59.39 -11.46 -19.13
CA VAL A 109 59.84 -11.76 -20.50
C VAL A 109 58.74 -11.39 -21.47
#